data_AF-A0A1Z5IYX7-F1
#
_entry.id   AF-A0A1Z5IYX7-F1
#
_cell.length_a   1.000
_cell.length_b   1.000
_cell.length_c   1.000
_cell.angle_alpha   90.00
_cell.angle_beta   90.00
_cell.angle_gamma   90.00
#
_symmetry.space_group_name_H-M   'P 1'
#
loop_
_entity.id
_entity.type
_entity.pdbx_description
1 polymer ?
#
loop_
_entity_poly.entity_id
_entity_poly.type
_entity_poly.pdbx_seq_one_letter_code
_entity_poly.pdbx_strand_id
1 'polypeptide(L)' 'MSEAKEMIQFGRYLNFKNAMRYMDIKSYTTLHKMIAKGLKITETPYGVRIDTKDIDEFMKQFKY' A
#
# COMPACT_ATOMS: atom_id res chain seq x y z
N MET A 1 -18.22 16.41 -9.38
CA MET A 1 -16.74 16.49 -9.24
C MET A 1 -16.24 15.21 -8.58
N SER A 2 -16.41 14.03 -9.20
CA SER A 2 -16.30 12.78 -8.41
C SER A 2 -15.47 11.63 -8.97
N GLU A 3 -14.94 11.64 -10.19
CA GLU A 3 -14.24 10.43 -10.69
C GLU A 3 -12.86 10.68 -11.34
N ALA A 4 -12.48 11.94 -11.60
CA ALA A 4 -11.23 12.24 -12.31
C ALA A 4 -10.04 12.64 -11.43
N LYS A 5 -10.20 12.75 -10.09
CA LYS A 5 -9.11 13.26 -9.21
C LYS A 5 -8.18 12.16 -8.68
N GLU A 6 -8.46 10.89 -8.94
CA GLU A 6 -7.68 9.75 -8.41
C GLU A 6 -6.93 8.94 -9.47
N MET A 7 -6.56 9.54 -10.61
CA MET A 7 -5.39 9.07 -11.34
C MET A 7 -4.10 9.56 -10.66
N ILE A 8 -3.98 9.33 -9.35
CA ILE A 8 -2.66 9.40 -8.72
C ILE A 8 -1.92 8.19 -9.28
N GLN A 9 -1.01 8.44 -10.23
CA GLN A 9 -0.08 7.42 -10.68
C GLN A 9 0.83 7.07 -9.52
N PHE A 10 0.32 6.20 -8.65
CA PHE A 10 1.05 5.59 -7.55
C PHE A 10 2.21 4.84 -8.20
N GLY A 11 3.41 5.44 -8.14
CA GLY A 11 4.62 4.79 -8.62
C GLY A 11 4.74 3.40 -7.97
N ARG A 12 5.41 2.47 -8.65
CA ARG A 12 5.49 1.06 -8.20
C ARG A 12 5.85 0.87 -6.73
N TYR A 13 6.67 1.76 -6.15
CA TYR A 13 7.10 1.71 -4.76
C TYR A 13 6.48 2.84 -3.93
N LEU A 14 5.54 2.48 -3.06
CA LEU A 14 4.77 3.41 -2.24
C LEU A 14 5.36 3.57 -0.84
N ASN A 15 5.36 4.81 -0.34
CA ASN A 15 5.50 5.01 1.10
C ASN A 15 4.21 4.57 1.82
N PHE A 16 4.27 4.44 3.14
CA PHE A 16 3.12 3.99 3.91
C PHE A 16 1.84 4.82 3.73
N LYS A 17 1.96 6.16 3.63
CA LYS A 17 0.80 7.03 3.43
C LYS A 17 0.12 6.79 2.08
N ASN A 18 0.90 6.58 1.03
CA ASN A 18 0.39 6.29 -0.31
C ASN A 18 -0.12 4.85 -0.42
N ALA A 19 0.55 3.89 0.22
CA ALA A 19 0.08 2.50 0.30
C ALA A 19 -1.28 2.43 1.01
N MET A 20 -1.45 3.19 2.09
CA MET A 20 -2.74 3.30 2.78
C MET A 20 -3.85 3.83 1.87
N ARG A 21 -3.57 4.87 1.10
CA ARG A 21 -4.53 5.41 0.10
C ARG A 21 -4.83 4.40 -1.00
N TYR A 22 -3.81 3.69 -1.48
CA TYR A 22 -3.93 2.68 -2.51
C TYR A 22 -4.82 1.50 -2.06
N MET A 23 -4.71 1.09 -0.80
CA MET A 23 -5.53 0.04 -0.19
C MET A 23 -6.87 0.56 0.39
N ASP A 24 -7.18 1.86 0.22
CA ASP A 24 -8.31 2.55 0.86
C ASP A 24 -8.43 2.33 2.38
N ILE A 25 -7.30 2.26 3.08
CA ILE A 25 -7.25 2.14 4.55
C ILE A 25 -6.93 3.47 5.21
N LYS A 26 -7.67 3.80 6.28
CA LYS A 26 -7.51 5.06 7.02
C LYS A 26 -6.60 4.95 8.25
N SER A 27 -6.28 3.73 8.67
CA SER A 27 -5.54 3.47 9.92
C SER A 27 -4.14 2.93 9.66
N TYR A 28 -3.16 3.62 10.22
CA TYR A 28 -1.76 3.21 10.18
C TYR A 28 -1.53 1.89 10.95
N THR A 29 -2.32 1.67 12.01
CA THR A 29 -2.32 0.40 12.75
C THR A 29 -2.77 -0.77 11.87
N THR A 30 -3.73 -0.54 10.96
CA THR A 30 -4.17 -1.56 10.01
C THR A 30 -3.05 -1.92 9.03
N LEU A 31 -2.33 -0.92 8.50
CA LEU A 31 -1.16 -1.16 7.65
C LEU A 31 -0.10 -2.00 8.39
N HIS A 32 0.24 -1.64 9.63
CA HIS A 32 1.20 -2.41 10.42
C HIS A 32 0.76 -3.85 10.68
N LYS A 33 -0.55 -4.08 10.91
CA LYS A 33 -1.09 -5.43 11.02
C LYS A 33 -0.96 -6.21 9.71
N MET A 34 -1.14 -5.57 8.55
CA MET A 34 -0.94 -6.20 7.24
C MET A 34 0.53 -6.58 7.03
N ILE A 35 1.47 -5.69 7.38
CA ILE A 35 2.92 -5.97 7.35
C ILE A 35 3.25 -7.15 8.27
N ALA A 36 2.74 -7.15 9.50
CA ALA A 36 2.92 -8.27 10.43
C ALA A 36 2.29 -9.59 9.95
N LYS A 37 1.24 -9.52 9.12
CA LYS A 37 0.59 -10.68 8.49
C LYS A 37 1.32 -11.18 7.24
N GLY A 38 2.31 -10.44 6.72
CA GLY A 38 3.11 -10.87 5.57
C GLY A 38 3.11 -9.92 4.38
N LEU A 39 2.54 -8.71 4.48
CA LEU A 39 2.73 -7.68 3.45
C LEU A 39 4.21 -7.29 3.40
N LYS A 40 4.87 -7.55 2.26
CA LYS A 40 6.30 -7.29 2.09
C LYS A 40 6.60 -5.79 2.10
N ILE A 41 7.73 -5.47 2.71
CA ILE A 41 8.29 -4.12 2.70
C ILE A 41 9.68 -4.17 2.07
N THR A 42 10.00 -3.15 1.31
CA THR A 42 11.30 -2.95 0.66
C THR A 42 11.99 -1.78 1.34
N GLU A 43 13.08 -2.05 2.02
CA GLU A 43 13.93 -1.00 2.58
C GLU A 43 14.79 -0.40 1.48
N THR A 44 14.72 0.92 1.31
CA THR A 44 15.58 1.67 0.39
C THR A 44 16.45 2.63 1.20
N PRO A 45 17.56 3.14 0.66
CA PRO A 45 18.34 4.20 1.32
C PRO A 45 17.53 5.46 1.67
N TYR A 46 16.39 5.65 0.99
CA TYR A 46 15.46 6.77 1.17
C TYR A 46 14.25 6.41 2.07
N GLY A 47 14.31 5.28 2.77
CA GLY A 47 13.28 4.79 3.69
C GLY A 47 12.50 3.58 3.18
N VAL A 48 11.51 3.16 3.98
CA VAL A 48 10.69 1.96 3.70
C VAL A 48 9.66 2.25 2.61
N ARG A 49 9.55 1.32 1.66
CA ARG A 49 8.59 1.32 0.56
C ARG A 49 7.84 0.00 0.48
N ILE A 50 6.71 0.00 -0.20
CA ILE A 50 5.86 -1.18 -0.44
C ILE A 50 5.63 -1.25 -1.95
N ASP A 51 5.94 -2.38 -2.60
CA ASP A 51 5.64 -2.59 -4.02
C ASP A 51 4.13 -2.76 -4.19
N THR A 52 3.52 -2.04 -5.14
CA THR A 52 2.10 -2.19 -5.47
C THR A 52 1.75 -3.63 -5.84
N LYS A 53 2.66 -4.38 -6.48
CA LYS A 53 2.45 -5.79 -6.81
C LYS A 53 2.35 -6.68 -5.58
N ASP A 54 3.16 -6.39 -4.55
CA ASP A 54 3.10 -7.13 -3.29
C ASP A 54 1.79 -6.81 -2.54
N ILE A 55 1.32 -5.56 -2.64
CA ILE A 55 -0.01 -5.18 -2.13
C ILE A 55 -1.11 -5.95 -2.88
N ASP A 56 -1.09 -5.98 -4.21
CA ASP A 56 -2.07 -6.71 -5.02
C ASP A 56 -2.08 -8.20 -4.70
N GLU A 57 -0.90 -8.81 -4.56
CA GLU A 57 -0.77 -10.22 -4.19
C GLU A 57 -1.33 -10.49 -2.78
N PHE A 58 -1.00 -9.62 -1.82
CA PHE A 58 -1.52 -9.70 -0.46
C PHE A 58 -3.06 -9.55 -0.43
N MET A 59 -3.60 -8.55 -1.11
CA MET A 59 -5.05 -8.31 -1.16
C MET A 59 -5.80 -9.48 -1.80
N LYS A 60 -5.24 -10.09 -2.85
CA LYS A 60 -5.78 -11.32 -3.47
C LYS A 60 -5.78 -12.50 -2.50
N GLN A 61 -4.71 -12.68 -1.73
CA GLN A 61 -4.61 -13.77 -0.75
C GLN A 61 -5.58 -13.60 0.42
N PHE A 62 -5.88 -12.36 0.82
CA PHE A 62 -6.68 -12.08 2.01
C PHE A 62 -8.16 -11.74 1.77
N LYS A 63 -8.68 -11.86 0.53
CA LYS A 63 -10.08 -11.56 0.14
C LYS A 63 -10.64 -10.30 0.84
N TYR A 64 -9.94 -9.18 0.67
CA TYR A 64 -10.49 -7.86 1.03
C TYR A 64 -11.36 -7.30 -0.09
#